data_AF-A0AAJ1L8X4-F1
#
_entry.id   AF-A0AAJ1L8X4-F1
#
_cell.length_a   1.000
_cell.length_b   1.000
_cell.length_c   1.000
_cell.angle_alpha   90.00
_cell.angle_beta   90.00
_cell.angle_gamma   90.00
#
_symmetry.space_group_name_H-M   'P 1'
#
loop_
_entity.id
_entity.type
_entity.pdbx_description
1 polymer ?
#
loop_
_entity_poly.entity_id
_entity_poly.type
_entity_poly.pdbx_seq_one_letter_code
_entity_poly.pdbx_strand_id
1 'polypeptide(L)'
;MNKYKENENIPSFVEQDKKLKQFESFVVGHTIIEQVKEQLISCILNPAGTFIFLVLGPSGVGKTTLAQVLEEYFFEQMKEELVRDRGRVPIVRTEVVGFDSGKFTWKDYYYRTLEALQEPLINHKVIIENQTDNVQNSKINYHSRSTWYALRSSLENAFKFRRPVACILDEAQHLLKVSGSKSLQNQLDTIKSLANQTKVPHILVGTYELKEFFNLSAQLSRRTISIHFPRYKASNVDEYRAFLSVIRMLQKNMPLEEEPNLLQHADFIYERTLGCIGILKDWLTRCLGDALHNQKSTITKEMLYKYAMPIQALEMLYGEIEQGEALFDENEQYRMNFLYKIGLKEREEKQAEKTVATRGRKVGMRNPKRDPVGKQNYMEG
;
A
#
# COMPACT_ATOMS: atom_id res chain seq x y z
N MET A 1 20.40 -61.33 -9.49
CA MET A 1 19.30 -61.45 -8.50
C MET A 1 19.23 -60.14 -7.74
N ASN A 2 18.68 -59.11 -8.39
CA ASN A 2 18.61 -57.74 -7.87
C ASN A 2 17.46 -57.66 -6.86
N LYS A 3 17.80 -57.53 -5.58
CA LYS A 3 16.86 -57.11 -4.53
C LYS A 3 16.54 -55.63 -4.75
N TYR A 4 15.47 -55.35 -5.49
CA TYR A 4 14.75 -54.09 -5.30
C TYR A 4 14.15 -54.17 -3.91
N LYS A 5 14.78 -53.45 -2.97
CA LYS A 5 14.24 -53.23 -1.64
C LYS A 5 12.86 -52.59 -1.80
N GLU A 6 11.94 -53.12 -1.01
CA GLU A 6 10.55 -52.74 -0.90
C GLU A 6 10.42 -51.22 -0.75
N ASN A 7 9.41 -50.68 -1.42
CA ASN A 7 8.98 -49.29 -1.30
C ASN A 7 8.71 -48.96 0.17
N GLU A 8 9.67 -48.30 0.82
CA GLU A 8 9.40 -47.47 1.99
C GLU A 8 8.29 -46.47 1.62
N ASN A 9 7.40 -46.18 2.57
CA ASN A 9 6.24 -45.29 2.44
C ASN A 9 6.65 -43.89 1.94
N ILE A 10 6.88 -43.71 0.64
CA ILE A 10 7.03 -42.40 0.02
C ILE A 10 5.65 -41.75 0.05
N PRO A 11 5.45 -40.62 0.77
CA PRO A 11 4.18 -39.90 0.73
C PRO A 11 3.85 -39.56 -0.72
N SER A 12 2.61 -39.78 -1.15
CA SER A 12 2.22 -39.47 -2.52
C SER A 12 2.51 -37.99 -2.82
N PHE A 13 2.93 -37.68 -4.05
CA PHE A 13 3.14 -36.29 -4.51
C PHE A 13 1.93 -35.39 -4.18
N VAL A 14 0.73 -35.96 -4.22
CA VAL A 14 -0.54 -35.29 -3.86
C VAL A 14 -0.58 -34.88 -2.37
N GLU A 15 -0.06 -35.71 -1.47
CA GLU A 15 -0.01 -35.38 -0.04
C GLU A 15 1.02 -34.28 0.25
N GLN A 16 2.17 -34.32 -0.41
CA GLN A 16 3.20 -33.29 -0.31
C GLN A 16 2.67 -31.93 -0.81
N ASP A 17 2.04 -31.91 -1.99
CA ASP A 17 1.42 -30.71 -2.56
C ASP A 17 0.31 -30.15 -1.64
N LYS A 18 -0.48 -31.03 -1.01
CA LYS A 18 -1.50 -30.61 -0.03
C LYS A 18 -0.89 -29.93 1.19
N LYS A 19 0.16 -30.51 1.79
CA LYS A 19 0.88 -29.92 2.94
C LYS A 19 1.51 -28.57 2.56
N LEU A 20 2.14 -28.50 1.39
CA LEU A 20 2.74 -27.26 0.91
C LEU A 20 1.68 -26.16 0.72
N LYS A 21 0.58 -26.45 0.01
CA LYS A 21 -0.54 -25.52 -0.18
C LYS A 21 -1.18 -25.09 1.13
N GLN A 22 -1.31 -25.99 2.11
CA GLN A 22 -1.79 -25.64 3.44
C GLN A 22 -0.89 -24.57 4.07
N PHE A 23 0.43 -24.76 4.03
CA PHE A 23 1.35 -23.76 4.55
C PHE A 23 1.32 -22.47 3.73
N GLU A 24 1.31 -22.52 2.40
CA GLU A 24 1.20 -21.33 1.54
C GLU A 24 -0.05 -20.49 1.82
N SER A 25 -1.20 -21.16 2.03
CA SER A 25 -2.47 -20.51 2.37
C SER A 25 -2.51 -19.95 3.80
N PHE A 26 -1.60 -20.37 4.69
CA PHE A 26 -1.57 -19.90 6.06
C PHE A 26 -1.04 -18.46 6.14
N VAL A 27 -1.96 -17.53 6.40
CA VAL A 27 -1.68 -16.12 6.64
C VAL A 27 -1.38 -15.88 8.12
N VAL A 28 -0.24 -15.24 8.41
CA VAL A 28 0.15 -14.87 9.77
C VAL A 28 -0.44 -13.50 10.11
N GLY A 29 -1.43 -13.47 11.01
CA GLY A 29 -1.84 -12.22 11.66
C GLY A 29 -0.73 -11.70 12.57
N HIS A 30 -0.27 -10.48 12.34
CA HIS A 30 0.81 -9.86 13.12
C HIS A 30 0.59 -8.36 13.30
N THR A 31 1.30 -7.75 14.25
CA THR A 31 1.03 -6.37 14.70
C THR A 31 0.99 -5.36 13.56
N ILE A 32 1.99 -5.33 12.68
CA ILE A 32 2.04 -4.34 11.58
C ILE A 32 0.90 -4.53 10.57
N ILE A 33 0.60 -5.77 10.13
CA ILE A 33 -0.47 -5.99 9.13
C ILE A 33 -1.85 -5.63 9.71
N GLU A 34 -2.07 -5.91 11.00
CA GLU A 34 -3.30 -5.53 11.70
C GLU A 34 -3.45 -4.01 11.81
N GLN A 35 -2.39 -3.29 12.21
CA GLN A 35 -2.40 -1.82 12.28
C GLN A 35 -2.68 -1.18 10.92
N VAL A 36 -2.00 -1.63 9.86
CA VAL A 36 -2.19 -1.10 8.50
C VAL A 36 -3.61 -1.43 7.99
N LYS A 37 -4.12 -2.62 8.27
CA LYS A 37 -5.49 -3.03 7.93
C LYS A 37 -6.53 -2.15 8.63
N GLU A 38 -6.40 -1.92 9.93
CA GLU A 38 -7.30 -1.05 10.70
C GLU A 38 -7.30 0.38 10.16
N GLN A 39 -6.12 0.92 9.85
CA GLN A 39 -5.98 2.23 9.23
C GLN A 39 -6.69 2.30 7.88
N LEU A 40 -6.52 1.29 7.03
CA LEU A 40 -7.20 1.18 5.73
C LEU A 40 -8.72 1.09 5.89
N ILE A 41 -9.22 0.24 6.79
CA ILE A 41 -10.66 0.12 7.06
C ILE A 41 -11.25 1.47 7.46
N SER A 42 -10.60 2.16 8.41
CA SER A 42 -11.03 3.49 8.85
C SER A 42 -11.10 4.49 7.68
N CYS A 43 -10.07 4.50 6.84
CA CYS A 43 -9.98 5.32 5.64
C CYS A 43 -11.05 5.01 4.58
N ILE A 44 -11.34 3.72 4.34
CA ILE A 44 -12.33 3.27 3.35
C ILE A 44 -13.75 3.62 3.80
N LEU A 45 -14.05 3.41 5.09
CA LEU A 45 -15.37 3.70 5.65
C LEU A 45 -15.61 5.20 5.84
N ASN A 46 -14.55 5.97 6.09
CA ASN A 46 -14.61 7.42 6.31
C ASN A 46 -13.69 8.19 5.35
N PRO A 47 -13.98 8.19 4.04
CA PRO A 47 -13.07 8.74 3.04
C PRO A 47 -12.87 10.27 3.13
N ALA A 48 -13.78 11.02 3.76
CA ALA A 48 -13.68 12.47 3.95
C ALA A 48 -13.33 13.27 2.66
N GLY A 49 -13.74 12.77 1.48
CA GLY A 49 -13.43 13.36 0.17
C GLY A 49 -12.12 12.86 -0.48
N THR A 50 -11.39 11.97 0.18
CA THR A 50 -10.24 11.21 -0.32
C THR A 50 -10.73 9.88 -0.87
N PHE A 51 -10.45 9.61 -2.14
CA PHE A 51 -10.82 8.35 -2.80
C PHE A 51 -9.61 7.59 -3.35
N ILE A 52 -8.39 8.03 -3.01
CA ILE A 52 -7.14 7.37 -3.42
C ILE A 52 -6.30 7.13 -2.18
N PHE A 53 -5.96 5.88 -1.92
CA PHE A 53 -5.14 5.45 -0.80
C PHE A 53 -3.91 4.73 -1.35
N LEU A 54 -2.72 5.09 -0.90
CA LEU A 54 -1.46 4.49 -1.33
C LEU A 54 -0.89 3.66 -0.19
N VAL A 55 -0.77 2.35 -0.38
CA VAL A 55 -0.12 1.46 0.58
C VAL A 55 1.28 1.18 0.08
N LEU A 56 2.27 1.74 0.78
CA LEU A 56 3.67 1.75 0.36
C LEU A 56 4.52 0.95 1.33
N GLY A 57 5.26 -0.02 0.82
CA GLY A 57 6.13 -0.85 1.63
C GLY A 57 7.15 -1.60 0.78
N PRO A 58 8.18 -2.18 1.40
CA PRO A 58 9.24 -2.83 0.65
C PRO A 58 8.77 -4.12 -0.01
N SER A 59 9.55 -4.60 -0.99
CA SER A 59 9.27 -5.89 -1.62
C SER A 59 9.29 -7.00 -0.58
N GLY A 60 8.31 -7.91 -0.66
CA GLY A 60 8.20 -9.04 0.27
C GLY A 60 7.81 -8.69 1.71
N VAL A 61 7.26 -7.50 2.01
CA VAL A 61 6.74 -7.22 3.37
C VAL A 61 5.41 -7.92 3.69
N GLY A 62 4.62 -8.27 2.67
CA GLY A 62 3.27 -8.85 2.82
C GLY A 62 2.14 -8.00 2.26
N LYS A 63 2.41 -7.10 1.30
CA LYS A 63 1.42 -6.20 0.66
C LYS A 63 0.23 -6.94 0.03
N THR A 64 0.50 -7.95 -0.79
CA THR A 64 -0.54 -8.80 -1.39
C THR A 64 -1.34 -9.55 -0.33
N THR A 65 -0.68 -10.01 0.75
CA THR A 65 -1.36 -10.63 1.89
C THR A 65 -2.27 -9.64 2.61
N LEU A 66 -1.84 -8.40 2.80
CA LEU A 66 -2.69 -7.34 3.37
C LEU A 66 -3.93 -7.08 2.50
N ALA A 67 -3.76 -7.06 1.18
CA ALA A 67 -4.89 -6.93 0.25
C ALA A 67 -5.87 -8.09 0.45
N GLN A 68 -5.39 -9.34 0.49
CA GLN A 68 -6.23 -10.52 0.72
C GLN A 68 -6.96 -10.47 2.08
N VAL A 69 -6.26 -10.14 3.17
CA VAL A 69 -6.88 -10.05 4.51
C VAL A 69 -7.95 -8.96 4.55
N LEU A 70 -7.73 -7.84 3.85
CA LEU A 70 -8.72 -6.78 3.71
C LEU A 70 -9.94 -7.25 2.89
N GLU A 71 -9.71 -8.06 1.85
CA GLU A 71 -10.81 -8.66 1.08
C GLU A 71 -11.67 -9.55 1.98
N GLU A 72 -11.04 -10.52 2.66
CA GLU A 72 -11.71 -11.46 3.57
C GLU A 72 -12.52 -10.73 4.66
N TYR A 73 -11.96 -9.65 5.21
CA TYR A 73 -12.66 -8.81 6.19
C TYR A 73 -13.98 -8.26 5.63
N PHE A 74 -13.96 -7.58 4.47
CA PHE A 74 -15.19 -7.00 3.90
C PHE A 74 -16.17 -8.06 3.39
N PHE A 75 -15.69 -9.20 2.89
CA PHE A 75 -16.55 -10.33 2.55
C PHE A 75 -17.35 -10.82 3.76
N GLU A 76 -16.70 -11.01 4.92
CA GLU A 76 -17.40 -11.48 6.12
C GLU A 76 -18.31 -10.40 6.70
N GLN A 77 -17.88 -9.13 6.75
CA GLN A 77 -18.73 -8.03 7.23
C GLN A 77 -19.98 -7.81 6.39
N MET A 78 -19.91 -8.04 5.07
CA MET A 78 -21.01 -7.78 4.13
C MET A 78 -21.84 -9.03 3.81
N LYS A 79 -21.58 -10.16 4.44
CA LYS A 79 -22.18 -11.47 4.11
C LYS A 79 -23.70 -11.45 4.04
N GLU A 80 -24.36 -10.81 5.00
CA GLU A 80 -25.83 -10.68 4.99
C GLU A 80 -26.33 -9.82 3.84
N GLU A 81 -25.62 -8.73 3.52
CA GLU A 81 -25.98 -7.85 2.39
C GLU A 81 -25.82 -8.57 1.06
N LEU A 82 -24.77 -9.39 0.90
CA LEU A 82 -24.51 -10.16 -0.32
C LEU A 82 -25.57 -11.25 -0.57
N VAL A 83 -26.18 -11.78 0.50
CA VAL A 83 -27.32 -12.71 0.37
C VAL A 83 -28.57 -11.98 -0.12
N ARG A 84 -28.81 -10.75 0.35
CA ARG A 84 -29.98 -9.93 -0.03
C ARG A 84 -29.82 -9.32 -1.42
N ASP A 85 -28.63 -8.87 -1.78
CA ASP A 85 -28.28 -8.29 -3.07
C ASP A 85 -27.11 -9.05 -3.70
N ARG A 86 -27.44 -10.09 -4.48
CA ARG A 86 -26.46 -10.92 -5.19
C ARG A 86 -25.72 -10.18 -6.31
N GLY A 87 -26.19 -9.00 -6.71
CA GLY A 87 -25.52 -8.16 -7.70
C GLY A 87 -24.39 -7.32 -7.10
N ARG A 88 -24.31 -7.25 -5.77
CA ARG A 88 -23.27 -6.50 -5.07
C ARG A 88 -21.96 -7.27 -5.06
N VAL A 89 -20.87 -6.54 -5.29
CA VAL A 89 -19.50 -7.03 -5.09
C VAL A 89 -18.95 -6.27 -3.90
N PRO A 90 -18.42 -6.92 -2.85
CA PRO A 90 -17.99 -6.21 -1.64
C PRO A 90 -16.73 -5.39 -1.93
N ILE A 91 -15.73 -6.00 -2.54
CA ILE A 91 -14.44 -5.39 -2.86
C ILE A 91 -13.90 -6.02 -4.14
N VAL A 92 -13.13 -5.27 -4.91
CA VAL A 92 -12.49 -5.74 -6.14
C VAL A 92 -10.99 -5.59 -6.00
N ARG A 93 -10.23 -6.65 -6.28
CA ARG A 93 -8.78 -6.56 -6.45
C ARG A 93 -8.39 -6.86 -7.88
N THR A 94 -7.44 -6.10 -8.38
CA THR A 94 -6.86 -6.31 -9.71
C THR A 94 -5.36 -6.06 -9.63
N GLU A 95 -4.57 -7.03 -10.06
CA GLU A 95 -3.14 -6.88 -10.21
C GLU A 95 -2.83 -6.03 -11.45
N VAL A 96 -2.04 -4.98 -11.27
CA VAL A 96 -1.55 -4.15 -12.36
C VAL A 96 -0.35 -4.86 -12.98
N VAL A 97 -0.55 -5.49 -14.14
CA VAL A 97 0.50 -6.28 -14.78
C VAL A 97 1.50 -5.41 -15.55
N GLY A 98 2.78 -5.73 -15.43
CA GLY A 98 3.83 -5.19 -16.31
C GLY A 98 3.77 -5.85 -17.68
N PHE A 99 3.65 -5.06 -18.76
CA PHE A 99 3.60 -5.60 -20.13
C PHE A 99 4.97 -5.98 -20.68
N ASP A 100 4.99 -6.98 -21.57
CA ASP A 100 6.15 -7.37 -22.37
C ASP A 100 6.71 -6.22 -23.23
N SER A 101 5.84 -5.28 -23.65
CA SER A 101 6.23 -4.07 -24.39
C SER A 101 6.84 -2.98 -23.50
N GLY A 102 6.90 -3.20 -22.18
CA GLY A 102 7.42 -2.27 -21.19
C GLY A 102 6.48 -1.11 -20.82
N LYS A 103 5.23 -1.08 -21.32
CA LYS A 103 4.29 0.05 -21.09
C LYS A 103 2.94 -0.40 -20.54
N PHE A 104 2.48 0.26 -19.48
CA PHE A 104 1.13 0.07 -18.94
C PHE A 104 0.04 0.48 -19.93
N THR A 105 -1.07 -0.28 -19.96
CA THR A 105 -2.22 -0.02 -20.84
C THR A 105 -3.55 -0.06 -20.06
N TRP A 106 -4.26 1.07 -20.02
CA TRP A 106 -5.59 1.19 -19.39
C TRP A 106 -6.62 0.18 -19.90
N LYS A 107 -6.57 -0.18 -21.19
CA LYS A 107 -7.49 -1.15 -21.79
C LYS A 107 -7.48 -2.49 -21.06
N ASP A 108 -6.29 -2.99 -20.73
CA ASP A 108 -6.12 -4.27 -20.03
C ASP A 108 -6.53 -4.15 -18.57
N TYR A 109 -6.16 -3.05 -17.90
CA TYR A 109 -6.65 -2.77 -16.54
C TYR A 109 -8.18 -2.78 -16.49
N TYR A 110 -8.87 -2.10 -17.41
CA TYR A 110 -10.34 -2.11 -17.45
C TYR A 110 -10.87 -3.52 -17.70
N TYR A 111 -10.26 -4.27 -18.61
CA TYR A 111 -10.66 -5.64 -18.92
C TYR A 111 -10.53 -6.56 -17.69
N ARG A 112 -9.36 -6.59 -17.04
CA ARG A 112 -9.11 -7.41 -15.84
C ARG A 112 -9.97 -6.99 -14.65
N THR A 113 -10.20 -5.70 -14.47
CA THR A 113 -11.07 -5.21 -13.39
C THR A 113 -12.53 -5.64 -13.63
N LEU A 114 -12.98 -5.61 -14.89
CA LEU A 114 -14.29 -6.14 -15.27
C LEU A 114 -14.38 -7.66 -15.09
N GLU A 115 -13.30 -8.41 -15.34
CA GLU A 115 -13.23 -9.85 -15.04
C GLU A 115 -13.32 -10.10 -13.53
N ALA A 116 -12.58 -9.34 -12.71
CA ALA A 116 -12.63 -9.42 -11.25
C ALA A 116 -14.02 -9.06 -10.71
N LEU A 117 -14.73 -8.14 -11.36
CA LEU A 117 -16.12 -7.81 -11.10
C LEU A 117 -17.10 -8.89 -11.58
N GLN A 118 -16.67 -9.91 -12.32
CA GLN A 118 -17.53 -10.90 -12.99
C GLN A 118 -18.55 -10.22 -13.93
N GLU A 119 -18.08 -9.28 -14.75
CA GLU A 119 -18.90 -8.59 -15.74
C GLU A 119 -19.15 -9.47 -16.98
N PRO A 120 -20.40 -9.68 -17.40
CA PRO A 120 -20.68 -10.50 -18.58
C PRO A 120 -20.34 -9.76 -19.88
N LEU A 121 -20.01 -10.56 -20.91
CA LEU A 121 -19.84 -10.10 -22.31
C LEU A 121 -18.82 -8.96 -22.46
N ILE A 122 -17.70 -9.00 -21.74
CA ILE A 122 -16.66 -7.96 -21.75
C ILE A 122 -16.14 -7.71 -23.18
N ASN A 123 -15.99 -8.76 -23.98
CA ASN A 123 -15.53 -8.68 -25.37
C ASN A 123 -16.56 -8.07 -26.34
N HIS A 124 -17.81 -7.86 -25.90
CA HIS A 124 -18.90 -7.35 -26.72
C HIS A 124 -19.45 -6.01 -26.20
N LYS A 125 -18.74 -5.32 -25.30
CA LYS A 125 -19.17 -4.00 -24.80
C LYS A 125 -19.17 -2.97 -25.93
N VAL A 126 -20.28 -2.25 -26.06
CA VAL A 126 -20.49 -1.17 -27.05
C VAL A 126 -21.05 0.07 -26.37
N ILE A 127 -20.77 1.25 -26.93
CA ILE A 127 -21.37 2.52 -26.48
C ILE A 127 -22.58 2.79 -27.36
N ILE A 128 -23.76 2.97 -26.74
CA ILE A 128 -24.97 3.40 -27.43
C ILE A 128 -25.08 4.92 -27.24
N GLU A 129 -24.77 5.69 -28.27
CA GLU A 129 -24.69 7.16 -28.17
C GLU A 129 -26.03 7.89 -28.22
N ASN A 130 -27.14 7.21 -28.51
CA ASN A 130 -28.45 7.85 -28.65
C ASN A 130 -29.51 7.08 -27.85
N GLN A 131 -29.90 7.62 -26.69
CA GLN A 131 -31.14 7.24 -25.99
C GLN A 131 -32.31 8.14 -26.42
N THR A 132 -32.45 8.43 -27.72
CA THR A 132 -33.71 8.97 -28.23
C THR A 132 -34.66 7.82 -28.52
N ASP A 133 -35.96 7.99 -28.26
CA ASP A 133 -37.02 6.98 -28.13
C ASP A 133 -37.23 5.96 -29.27
N ASN A 134 -36.37 5.92 -30.29
CA ASN A 134 -36.40 4.96 -31.39
C ASN A 134 -35.18 4.02 -31.38
N VAL A 135 -35.14 3.11 -30.41
CA VAL A 135 -34.16 2.01 -30.30
C VAL A 135 -34.13 1.13 -31.57
N GLN A 136 -35.20 1.12 -32.36
CA GLN A 136 -35.32 0.26 -33.55
C GLN A 136 -34.41 0.68 -34.73
N ASN A 137 -33.89 1.92 -34.77
CA ASN A 137 -33.13 2.42 -35.95
C ASN A 137 -31.73 2.97 -35.64
N SER A 138 -31.25 2.87 -34.39
CA SER A 138 -29.85 3.20 -34.10
C SER A 138 -28.95 2.13 -34.70
N LYS A 139 -28.23 2.43 -35.79
CA LYS A 139 -27.17 1.57 -36.31
C LYS A 139 -26.10 1.43 -35.22
N ILE A 140 -26.14 0.31 -34.48
CA ILE A 140 -25.11 -0.05 -33.50
C ILE A 140 -23.82 -0.24 -34.31
N ASN A 141 -22.91 0.73 -34.20
CA ASN A 141 -21.64 0.65 -34.88
C ASN A 141 -20.69 -0.22 -34.05
N TYR A 142 -20.77 -1.54 -34.25
CA TYR A 142 -19.89 -2.51 -33.59
C TYR A 142 -18.40 -2.27 -33.86
N HIS A 143 -18.07 -1.43 -34.86
CA HIS A 143 -16.69 -1.17 -35.30
C HIS A 143 -16.20 0.26 -35.08
N SER A 144 -16.98 1.16 -34.49
CA SER A 144 -16.57 2.57 -34.35
C SER A 144 -16.96 3.17 -33.00
N ARG A 145 -16.05 2.97 -32.05
CA ARG A 145 -15.43 3.93 -31.12
C ARG A 145 -14.59 3.10 -30.16
N SER A 146 -13.34 3.52 -29.96
CA SER A 146 -12.27 2.66 -29.47
C SER A 146 -12.70 1.80 -28.28
N THR A 147 -12.53 0.48 -28.40
CA THR A 147 -12.94 -0.57 -27.44
C THR A 147 -12.66 -0.20 -25.99
N TRP A 148 -11.62 0.58 -25.72
CA TRP A 148 -11.27 1.04 -24.37
C TRP A 148 -12.29 2.02 -23.75
N TYR A 149 -12.96 2.91 -24.51
CA TYR A 149 -13.99 3.79 -23.95
C TYR A 149 -15.22 2.98 -23.51
N ALA A 150 -15.60 1.97 -24.29
CA ALA A 150 -16.71 1.07 -23.95
C ALA A 150 -16.39 0.27 -22.67
N LEU A 151 -15.15 -0.23 -22.55
CA LEU A 151 -14.68 -0.89 -21.34
C LEU A 151 -14.67 0.06 -20.14
N ARG A 152 -14.16 1.29 -20.30
CA ARG A 152 -14.15 2.30 -19.24
C ARG A 152 -15.56 2.64 -18.76
N SER A 153 -16.48 2.93 -19.68
CA SER A 153 -17.88 3.23 -19.34
C SER A 153 -18.56 2.03 -18.68
N SER A 154 -18.26 0.80 -19.15
CA SER A 154 -18.75 -0.43 -18.51
C SER A 154 -18.22 -0.58 -17.10
N LEU A 155 -16.94 -0.26 -16.85
CA LEU A 155 -16.34 -0.28 -15.52
C LEU A 155 -16.98 0.74 -14.59
N GLU A 156 -17.18 1.97 -15.07
CA GLU A 156 -17.87 3.03 -14.32
C GLU A 156 -19.30 2.59 -13.92
N ASN A 157 -20.03 1.98 -14.86
CA ASN A 157 -21.36 1.41 -14.58
C ASN A 157 -21.28 0.24 -13.59
N ALA A 158 -20.33 -0.68 -13.76
CA ALA A 158 -20.18 -1.83 -12.87
C ALA A 158 -19.88 -1.37 -11.43
N PHE A 159 -18.99 -0.39 -11.24
CA PHE A 159 -18.77 0.22 -9.92
C PHE A 159 -20.03 0.91 -9.38
N LYS A 160 -20.75 1.67 -10.22
CA LYS A 160 -21.98 2.35 -9.82
C LYS A 160 -23.08 1.39 -9.35
N PHE A 161 -23.29 0.28 -10.06
CA PHE A 161 -24.40 -0.64 -9.79
C PHE A 161 -24.02 -1.77 -8.83
N ARG A 162 -22.80 -2.30 -8.91
CA ARG A 162 -22.30 -3.37 -8.03
C ARG A 162 -21.75 -2.87 -6.70
N ARG A 163 -21.52 -1.56 -6.56
CA ARG A 163 -21.25 -0.84 -5.30
C ARG A 163 -20.20 -1.50 -4.38
N PRO A 164 -18.97 -1.75 -4.88
CA PRO A 164 -17.87 -2.16 -4.02
C PRO A 164 -17.49 -1.06 -3.04
N VAL A 165 -17.10 -1.44 -1.83
CA VAL A 165 -16.59 -0.51 -0.81
C VAL A 165 -15.23 0.04 -1.18
N ALA A 166 -14.44 -0.71 -1.97
CA ALA A 166 -13.15 -0.30 -2.50
C ALA A 166 -12.73 -1.11 -3.74
N CYS A 167 -11.78 -0.56 -4.49
CA CYS A 167 -11.05 -1.23 -5.56
C CYS A 167 -9.54 -1.23 -5.23
N ILE A 168 -8.94 -2.39 -5.07
CA ILE A 168 -7.52 -2.60 -4.82
C ILE A 168 -6.79 -2.78 -6.15
N LEU A 169 -5.75 -1.98 -6.37
CA LEU A 169 -4.78 -2.12 -7.45
C LEU A 169 -3.50 -2.68 -6.82
N ASP A 170 -3.25 -3.98 -6.98
CA ASP A 170 -2.02 -4.62 -6.50
C ASP A 170 -0.89 -4.43 -7.51
N GLU A 171 0.36 -4.44 -7.07
CA GLU A 171 1.55 -4.13 -7.90
C GLU A 171 1.44 -2.78 -8.65
N ALA A 172 0.80 -1.79 -8.02
CA ALA A 172 0.46 -0.51 -8.65
C ALA A 172 1.67 0.29 -9.14
N GLN A 173 2.91 -0.01 -8.70
CA GLN A 173 4.12 0.61 -9.25
C GLN A 173 4.28 0.36 -10.76
N HIS A 174 3.63 -0.67 -11.33
CA HIS A 174 3.59 -0.87 -12.78
C HIS A 174 2.83 0.23 -13.53
N LEU A 175 1.99 1.03 -12.86
CA LEU A 175 1.41 2.26 -13.42
C LEU A 175 2.48 3.31 -13.77
N LEU A 176 3.66 3.25 -13.13
CA LEU A 176 4.78 4.15 -13.38
C LEU A 176 5.52 3.82 -14.70
N LYS A 177 5.32 2.62 -15.26
CA LYS A 177 5.96 2.16 -16.50
C LYS A 177 5.33 2.81 -17.73
N VAL A 178 5.62 4.10 -17.91
CA VAL A 178 5.14 4.94 -19.02
C VAL A 178 6.25 5.79 -19.61
N SER A 179 6.13 6.14 -20.88
CA SER A 179 7.10 7.03 -21.55
C SER A 179 6.88 8.49 -21.15
N GLY A 180 7.65 8.99 -20.17
CA GLY A 180 7.76 10.41 -19.82
C GLY A 180 6.81 10.91 -18.71
N SER A 181 7.21 12.01 -18.06
CA SER A 181 6.52 12.59 -16.88
C SER A 181 5.08 13.06 -17.16
N LYS A 182 4.83 13.64 -18.35
CA LYS A 182 3.48 14.04 -18.78
C LYS A 182 2.53 12.84 -18.89
N SER A 183 3.04 11.68 -19.29
CA SER A 183 2.26 10.45 -19.35
C SER A 183 1.88 9.97 -17.95
N LEU A 184 2.80 10.10 -16.99
CA LEU A 184 2.59 9.71 -15.60
C LEU A 184 1.50 10.55 -14.91
N GLN A 185 1.49 11.85 -15.16
CA GLN A 185 0.41 12.73 -14.70
C GLN A 185 -0.95 12.33 -15.28
N ASN A 186 -1.00 11.94 -16.57
CA ASN A 186 -2.23 11.44 -17.19
C ASN A 186 -2.73 10.13 -16.57
N GLN A 187 -1.83 9.23 -16.14
CA GLN A 187 -2.23 8.00 -15.42
C GLN A 187 -2.99 8.35 -14.15
N LEU A 188 -2.45 9.28 -13.36
CA LEU A 188 -3.07 9.74 -12.13
C LEU A 188 -4.40 10.43 -12.36
N ASP A 189 -4.48 11.31 -13.36
CA ASP A 189 -5.72 12.00 -13.68
C ASP A 189 -6.82 11.02 -14.12
N THR A 190 -6.44 9.90 -14.74
CA THR A 190 -7.36 8.82 -15.07
C THR A 190 -7.93 8.13 -13.83
N ILE A 191 -7.08 7.74 -12.86
CA ILE A 191 -7.54 7.13 -11.59
C ILE A 191 -8.42 8.10 -10.81
N LYS A 192 -8.02 9.37 -10.71
CA LYS A 192 -8.84 10.41 -10.08
C LYS A 192 -10.20 10.52 -10.74
N SER A 193 -10.23 10.55 -12.07
CA SER A 193 -11.47 10.69 -12.81
C SER A 193 -12.39 9.51 -12.49
N LEU A 194 -11.86 8.29 -12.49
CA LEU A 194 -12.61 7.08 -12.15
C LEU A 194 -13.13 7.11 -10.70
N ALA A 195 -12.26 7.42 -9.74
CA ALA A 195 -12.61 7.52 -8.32
C ALA A 195 -13.66 8.62 -8.06
N ASN A 196 -13.53 9.78 -8.71
CA ASN A 196 -14.48 10.88 -8.54
C ASN A 196 -15.84 10.61 -9.19
N GLN A 197 -15.87 9.93 -10.33
CA GLN A 197 -17.11 9.59 -11.04
C GLN A 197 -17.87 8.47 -10.33
N THR A 198 -17.17 7.46 -9.83
CA THR A 198 -17.78 6.26 -9.24
C THR A 198 -17.97 6.36 -7.74
N LYS A 199 -17.25 7.27 -7.07
CA LYS A 199 -17.17 7.40 -5.60
C LYS A 199 -16.67 6.13 -4.91
N VAL A 200 -16.00 5.24 -5.64
CA VAL A 200 -15.35 4.05 -5.09
C VAL A 200 -13.91 4.42 -4.68
N PRO A 201 -13.53 4.21 -3.41
CA PRO A 201 -12.14 4.23 -2.95
C PRO A 201 -11.22 3.34 -3.79
N HIS A 202 -10.11 3.89 -4.28
CA HIS A 202 -9.05 3.14 -4.97
C HIS A 202 -7.83 3.00 -4.05
N ILE A 203 -7.43 1.76 -3.77
CA ILE A 203 -6.30 1.42 -2.90
C ILE A 203 -5.17 0.92 -3.79
N LEU A 204 -4.15 1.75 -3.97
CA LEU A 204 -2.99 1.46 -4.79
C LEU A 204 -1.92 0.86 -3.88
N VAL A 205 -1.67 -0.43 -4.02
CA VAL A 205 -0.71 -1.20 -3.21
C VAL A 205 0.54 -1.41 -4.04
N GLY A 206 1.71 -1.03 -3.52
CA GLY A 206 2.96 -1.20 -4.27
C GLY A 206 4.22 -0.82 -3.50
N THR A 207 5.34 -0.79 -4.22
CA THR A 207 6.65 -0.41 -3.67
C THR A 207 6.73 1.09 -3.39
N TYR A 208 7.80 1.52 -2.74
CA TYR A 208 8.05 2.93 -2.43
C TYR A 208 8.17 3.83 -3.66
N GLU A 209 8.41 3.28 -4.85
CA GLU A 209 8.40 4.00 -6.13
C GLU A 209 7.09 4.78 -6.35
N LEU A 210 5.96 4.24 -5.87
CA LEU A 210 4.66 4.90 -5.95
C LEU A 210 4.59 6.25 -5.24
N LYS A 211 5.58 6.59 -4.39
CA LYS A 211 5.68 7.94 -3.81
C LYS A 211 5.86 9.00 -4.89
N GLU A 212 6.41 8.67 -6.06
CA GLU A 212 6.51 9.61 -7.19
C GLU A 212 5.16 10.27 -7.53
N PHE A 213 4.04 9.57 -7.30
CA PHE A 213 2.71 10.13 -7.48
C PHE A 213 2.40 11.36 -6.60
N PHE A 214 3.02 11.49 -5.42
CA PHE A 214 2.89 12.68 -4.57
C PHE A 214 3.63 13.88 -5.17
N ASN A 215 4.78 13.65 -5.79
CA ASN A 215 5.65 14.72 -6.28
C ASN A 215 5.10 15.41 -7.53
N LEU A 216 4.14 14.77 -8.22
CA LEU A 216 3.65 15.22 -9.53
C LEU A 216 2.48 16.22 -9.45
N SER A 217 1.80 16.35 -8.31
CA SER A 217 0.76 17.38 -8.15
C SER A 217 0.44 17.72 -6.70
N ALA A 218 0.60 18.98 -6.31
CA ALA A 218 0.09 19.51 -5.05
C ALA A 218 -1.45 19.45 -4.91
N GLN A 219 -2.17 19.18 -6.00
CA GLN A 219 -3.61 18.93 -5.99
C GLN A 219 -3.94 17.47 -5.62
N LEU A 220 -3.01 16.53 -5.86
CA LEU A 220 -3.10 15.13 -5.48
C LEU A 220 -2.86 14.90 -4.00
N SER A 221 -1.81 15.53 -3.45
CA SER A 221 -1.39 15.31 -2.06
C SER A 221 -2.51 15.57 -1.04
N ARG A 222 -3.47 16.44 -1.36
CA ARG A 222 -4.63 16.74 -0.48
C ARG A 222 -5.75 15.69 -0.53
N ARG A 223 -5.83 14.88 -1.57
CA ARG A 223 -6.92 13.88 -1.79
C ARG A 223 -6.38 12.46 -1.91
N THR A 224 -5.14 12.28 -1.51
CA THR A 224 -4.43 11.01 -1.48
C THR A 224 -3.81 10.84 -0.11
N ILE A 225 -4.08 9.70 0.53
CA ILE A 225 -3.46 9.35 1.81
C ILE A 225 -2.42 8.26 1.55
N SER A 226 -1.19 8.48 2.01
CA SER A 226 -0.16 7.42 2.04
C SER A 226 -0.19 6.71 3.38
N ILE A 227 -0.25 5.40 3.32
CA ILE A 227 -0.17 4.48 4.44
C ILE A 227 1.13 3.70 4.28
N HIS A 228 1.97 3.77 5.30
CA HIS A 228 3.25 3.06 5.32
C HIS A 228 3.02 1.63 5.81
N PHE A 229 3.56 0.66 5.08
CA PHE A 229 3.63 -0.74 5.49
C PHE A 229 5.11 -1.13 5.69
N PRO A 230 5.69 -0.84 6.87
CA PRO A 230 7.10 -1.06 7.15
C PRO A 230 7.43 -2.54 7.42
N ARG A 231 8.73 -2.87 7.34
CA ARG A 231 9.30 -4.09 7.90
C ARG A 231 9.43 -3.99 9.43
N TYR A 232 9.72 -5.11 10.09
CA TYR A 232 10.18 -5.08 11.48
C TYR A 232 11.65 -4.66 11.57
N LYS A 233 11.99 -3.76 12.49
CA LYS A 233 13.37 -3.30 12.74
C LYS A 233 13.98 -4.01 13.95
N ALA A 234 15.12 -4.68 13.76
CA ALA A 234 15.89 -5.29 14.85
C ALA A 234 16.47 -4.29 15.85
N SER A 235 16.65 -3.03 15.45
CA SER A 235 17.09 -1.95 16.34
C SER A 235 16.04 -1.56 17.38
N ASN A 236 14.76 -1.87 17.12
CA ASN A 236 13.67 -1.68 18.06
C ASN A 236 13.33 -3.00 18.76
N VAL A 237 13.51 -3.04 20.08
CA VAL A 237 13.35 -4.26 20.89
C VAL A 237 11.93 -4.84 20.78
N ASP A 238 10.91 -3.99 20.75
CA ASP A 238 9.52 -4.46 20.70
C ASP A 238 9.13 -4.95 19.31
N GLU A 239 9.63 -4.30 18.25
CA GLU A 239 9.46 -4.80 16.89
C GLU A 239 10.20 -6.13 16.67
N TYR A 240 11.43 -6.26 17.20
CA TYR A 240 12.16 -7.52 17.11
C TYR A 240 11.43 -8.65 17.84
N ARG A 241 10.86 -8.39 19.03
CA ARG A 241 10.01 -9.36 19.74
C ARG A 241 8.77 -9.75 18.94
N ALA A 242 8.14 -8.80 18.25
CA ALA A 242 7.01 -9.09 17.37
C ALA A 242 7.44 -9.98 16.19
N PHE A 243 8.62 -9.72 15.60
CA PHE A 243 9.21 -10.57 14.56
C PHE A 243 9.49 -12.00 15.06
N LEU A 244 10.05 -12.17 16.26
CA LEU A 244 10.22 -13.50 16.87
C LEU A 244 8.89 -14.24 17.07
N SER A 245 7.84 -13.50 17.42
CA SER A 245 6.49 -14.06 17.55
C SER A 245 5.97 -14.59 16.22
N VAL A 246 6.23 -13.88 15.11
CA VAL A 246 5.91 -14.34 13.75
C VAL A 246 6.67 -15.61 13.38
N ILE A 247 7.99 -15.67 13.67
CA ILE A 247 8.78 -16.91 13.45
C ILE A 247 8.14 -18.08 14.20
N ARG A 248 7.79 -17.88 15.47
CA ARG A 248 7.16 -18.91 16.30
C ARG A 248 5.81 -19.36 15.75
N MET A 249 5.00 -18.45 15.22
CA MET A 249 3.71 -18.80 14.60
C MET A 249 3.90 -19.62 13.33
N LEU A 250 4.86 -19.25 12.47
CA LEU A 250 5.18 -20.00 11.25
C LEU A 250 5.72 -21.40 11.57
N GLN A 251 6.62 -21.48 12.56
CA GLN A 251 7.16 -22.73 13.09
C GLN A 251 6.06 -23.69 13.53
N LYS A 252 5.10 -23.21 14.34
CA LYS A 252 4.00 -24.05 14.88
C LYS A 252 2.98 -24.51 13.84
N ASN A 253 2.83 -23.76 12.75
CA ASN A 253 1.87 -24.09 11.68
C ASN A 253 2.52 -24.85 10.53
N MET A 254 3.78 -25.27 10.69
CA MET A 254 4.50 -26.00 9.67
C MET A 254 4.06 -27.48 9.66
N PRO A 255 3.63 -28.03 8.51
CA PRO A 255 3.08 -29.38 8.43
C PRO A 255 4.17 -30.45 8.31
N LEU A 256 5.03 -30.51 9.33
CA LEU A 256 6.13 -31.48 9.48
C LEU A 256 5.91 -32.34 10.73
N GLU A 257 6.59 -33.48 10.82
CA GLU A 257 6.47 -34.40 11.96
C GLU A 257 7.03 -33.79 13.25
N GLU A 258 8.14 -33.06 13.12
CA GLU A 258 8.84 -32.41 14.21
C GLU A 258 8.89 -30.90 14.00
N GLU A 259 8.50 -30.14 15.02
CA GLU A 259 8.54 -28.67 15.01
C GLU A 259 10.01 -28.19 14.86
N PRO A 260 10.34 -27.38 13.83
CA PRO A 260 11.70 -26.92 13.63
C PRO A 260 12.10 -25.91 14.70
N ASN A 261 13.36 -25.87 15.11
CA ASN A 261 13.83 -24.87 16.08
C ASN A 261 14.27 -23.56 15.38
N LEU A 262 13.35 -22.86 14.72
CA LEU A 262 13.65 -21.65 13.95
C LEU A 262 14.12 -20.50 14.84
N LEU A 263 13.61 -20.40 16.07
CA LEU A 263 13.98 -19.35 17.02
C LEU A 263 15.47 -19.37 17.39
N GLN A 264 16.12 -20.54 17.39
CA GLN A 264 17.57 -20.64 17.61
C GLN A 264 18.38 -19.95 16.49
N HIS A 265 17.77 -19.72 15.33
CA HIS A 265 18.38 -19.10 14.16
C HIS A 265 17.80 -17.71 13.88
N ALA A 266 17.12 -17.08 14.84
CA ALA A 266 16.38 -15.85 14.64
C ALA A 266 17.22 -14.72 14.03
N ASP A 267 18.46 -14.49 14.50
CA ASP A 267 19.33 -13.43 13.97
C ASP A 267 19.71 -13.68 12.51
N PHE A 268 20.03 -14.93 12.17
CA PHE A 268 20.30 -15.33 10.77
C PHE A 268 19.05 -15.20 9.90
N ILE A 269 17.89 -15.56 10.45
CA ILE A 269 16.62 -15.42 9.74
C ILE A 269 16.30 -13.94 9.49
N TYR A 270 16.51 -13.08 10.49
CA TYR A 270 16.35 -11.65 10.36
C TYR A 270 17.31 -11.08 9.31
N GLU A 271 18.60 -11.43 9.36
CA GLU A 271 19.61 -11.02 8.37
C GLU A 271 19.15 -11.32 6.94
N ARG A 272 18.62 -12.53 6.70
CA ARG A 272 18.23 -13.00 5.35
C ARG A 272 16.84 -12.58 4.90
N THR A 273 16.09 -11.89 5.74
CA THR A 273 14.75 -11.40 5.42
C THR A 273 14.61 -9.90 5.58
N LEU A 274 15.59 -9.25 6.21
CA LEU A 274 15.58 -7.83 6.56
C LEU A 274 14.32 -7.43 7.36
N GLY A 275 13.72 -8.35 8.11
CA GLY A 275 12.47 -8.11 8.85
C GLY A 275 11.20 -8.11 7.99
N CYS A 276 11.29 -8.46 6.70
CA CYS A 276 10.15 -8.57 5.80
C CYS A 276 9.50 -9.97 5.90
N ILE A 277 8.23 -10.02 6.32
CA ILE A 277 7.53 -11.29 6.61
C ILE A 277 7.21 -12.10 5.36
N GLY A 278 6.93 -11.48 4.22
CA GLY A 278 6.74 -12.18 2.95
C GLY A 278 8.02 -12.88 2.48
N ILE A 279 9.20 -12.24 2.60
CA ILE A 279 10.49 -12.88 2.30
C ILE A 279 10.69 -14.10 3.21
N LEU A 280 10.41 -13.96 4.51
CA LEU A 280 10.46 -15.05 5.46
C LEU A 280 9.53 -16.21 5.06
N LYS A 281 8.28 -15.89 4.70
CA LYS A 281 7.27 -16.88 4.32
C LYS A 281 7.71 -17.65 3.08
N ASP A 282 8.11 -16.97 2.01
CA ASP A 282 8.56 -17.59 0.76
C ASP A 282 9.78 -18.49 0.98
N TRP A 283 10.73 -18.03 1.79
CA TRP A 283 11.93 -18.79 2.12
C TRP A 283 11.60 -20.07 2.91
N LEU A 284 10.74 -19.98 3.92
CA LEU A 284 10.30 -21.15 4.68
C LEU A 284 9.46 -22.12 3.84
N THR A 285 8.64 -21.62 2.91
CA THR A 285 7.89 -22.45 1.96
C THR A 285 8.84 -23.27 1.08
N ARG A 286 9.93 -22.67 0.58
CA ARG A 286 10.97 -23.40 -0.19
C ARG A 286 11.66 -24.47 0.65
N CYS A 287 12.01 -24.14 1.90
CA CYS A 287 12.61 -25.11 2.83
C CYS A 287 11.66 -26.26 3.14
N LEU A 288 10.37 -25.96 3.35
CA LEU A 288 9.32 -26.97 3.56
C LEU A 288 9.17 -27.88 2.34
N GLY A 289 9.17 -27.33 1.13
CA GLY A 289 9.15 -28.11 -0.11
C GLY A 289 10.31 -29.11 -0.20
N ASP A 290 11.54 -28.67 0.12
CA ASP A 290 12.72 -29.55 0.17
C ASP A 290 12.63 -30.60 1.28
N ALA A 291 12.12 -30.23 2.46
CA ALA A 291 11.91 -31.16 3.57
C ALA A 291 10.88 -32.25 3.21
N LEU A 292 9.75 -31.87 2.63
CA LEU A 292 8.71 -32.82 2.20
C LEU A 292 9.21 -33.74 1.09
N HIS A 293 9.89 -33.19 0.07
CA HIS A 293 10.45 -33.97 -1.03
C HIS A 293 11.46 -35.01 -0.55
N ASN A 294 12.35 -34.62 0.37
CA ASN A 294 13.39 -35.49 0.91
C ASN A 294 12.99 -36.24 2.19
N GLN A 295 11.70 -36.25 2.52
CA GLN A 295 11.12 -36.95 3.68
C GLN A 295 11.86 -36.64 5.00
N LYS A 296 12.20 -35.38 5.22
CA LYS A 296 12.77 -34.92 6.49
C LYS A 296 11.66 -34.67 7.50
N SER A 297 11.91 -35.06 8.75
CA SER A 297 10.99 -34.83 9.87
C SER A 297 10.84 -33.35 10.21
N THR A 298 11.84 -32.52 9.89
CA THR A 298 11.87 -31.08 10.21
C THR A 298 12.74 -30.27 9.24
N ILE A 299 12.66 -28.93 9.31
CA ILE A 299 13.61 -28.04 8.61
C ILE A 299 14.93 -28.03 9.37
N THR A 300 16.01 -28.34 8.67
CA THR A 300 17.36 -28.31 9.24
C THR A 300 18.06 -26.98 8.98
N LYS A 301 19.13 -26.72 9.75
CA LYS A 301 19.99 -25.57 9.55
C LYS A 301 20.52 -25.52 8.11
N GLU A 302 20.95 -26.64 7.55
CA GLU A 302 21.52 -26.72 6.20
C GLU A 302 20.52 -26.26 5.13
N MET A 303 19.23 -26.54 5.31
CA MET A 303 18.18 -26.06 4.40
C MET A 303 18.03 -24.54 4.46
N LEU A 304 18.08 -23.95 5.66
CA LEU A 304 18.08 -22.50 5.81
C LEU A 304 19.25 -21.89 5.04
N TYR A 305 20.47 -22.41 5.20
CA TYR A 305 21.63 -21.91 4.43
C TYR A 305 21.48 -22.12 2.91
N LYS A 306 20.98 -23.29 2.48
CA LYS A 306 20.81 -23.65 1.06
C LYS A 306 19.86 -22.70 0.32
N TYR A 307 18.77 -22.30 0.97
CA TYR A 307 17.72 -21.46 0.35
C TYR A 307 17.80 -19.98 0.77
N ALA A 308 18.79 -19.60 1.58
CA ALA A 308 18.99 -18.22 2.00
C ALA A 308 19.25 -17.31 0.80
N MET A 309 18.68 -16.10 0.84
CA MET A 309 18.94 -15.09 -0.17
C MET A 309 20.43 -14.69 -0.16
N PRO A 310 21.07 -14.53 -1.34
CA PRO A 310 22.45 -14.04 -1.43
C PRO A 310 22.61 -12.64 -0.83
N ILE A 311 23.77 -12.35 -0.23
CA ILE A 311 24.05 -11.05 0.41
C ILE A 311 23.93 -9.91 -0.60
N GLN A 312 24.40 -10.08 -1.83
CA GLN A 312 24.34 -9.04 -2.86
C GLN A 312 22.89 -8.62 -3.19
N ALA A 313 21.95 -9.57 -3.17
CA ALA A 313 20.53 -9.27 -3.35
C ALA A 313 19.95 -8.54 -2.13
N LEU A 314 20.38 -8.92 -0.93
CA LEU A 314 19.97 -8.27 0.32
C LEU A 314 20.47 -6.83 0.40
N GLU A 315 21.69 -6.53 -0.04
CA GLU A 315 22.23 -5.16 -0.08
C GLU A 315 21.40 -4.25 -1.00
N MET A 316 21.01 -4.74 -2.18
CA MET A 316 20.15 -3.99 -3.09
C MET A 316 18.77 -3.72 -2.46
N LEU A 317 18.12 -4.76 -1.92
CA LEU A 317 16.83 -4.61 -1.24
C LEU A 317 16.93 -3.68 -0.03
N TYR A 318 18.00 -3.77 0.75
CA TYR A 318 18.22 -2.92 1.90
C TYR A 318 18.33 -1.44 1.51
N GLY A 319 19.06 -1.13 0.43
CA GLY A 319 19.15 0.23 -0.11
C GLY A 319 17.79 0.80 -0.54
N GLU A 320 16.96 0.00 -1.22
CA GLU A 320 15.59 0.39 -1.58
C GLU A 320 14.70 0.60 -0.34
N ILE A 321 14.83 -0.28 0.67
CA ILE A 321 14.08 -0.18 1.93
C ILE A 321 14.43 1.11 2.66
N GLU A 322 15.72 1.40 2.85
CA GLU A 322 16.14 2.60 3.60
C GLU A 322 15.72 3.88 2.90
N GLN A 323 15.93 3.98 1.58
CA GLN A 323 15.50 5.15 0.82
C GLN A 323 13.98 5.35 0.90
N GLY A 324 13.22 4.25 0.84
CA GLY A 324 11.77 4.29 0.91
C GLY A 324 11.22 4.62 2.29
N GLU A 325 11.80 4.06 3.35
CA GLU A 325 11.44 4.37 4.74
C GLU A 325 11.71 5.84 5.08
N ALA A 326 12.82 6.40 4.61
CA ALA A 326 13.16 7.80 4.82
C ALA A 326 12.11 8.79 4.26
N LEU A 327 11.24 8.34 3.33
CA LEU A 327 10.13 9.15 2.79
C LEU A 327 8.98 9.34 3.79
N PHE A 328 8.98 8.59 4.89
CA PHE A 328 7.98 8.64 5.96
C PHE A 328 8.53 9.25 7.25
N ASP A 329 9.83 9.48 7.33
CA ASP A 329 10.44 10.14 8.47
C ASP A 329 10.16 11.65 8.42
N GLU A 330 9.20 12.12 9.20
CA GLU A 330 9.04 13.54 9.49
C GLU A 330 10.14 14.00 10.46
N ASN A 331 11.36 14.20 9.95
CA ASN A 331 12.45 14.72 10.77
C ASN A 331 12.08 16.11 11.32
N GLU A 332 12.31 16.31 12.62
CA GLU A 332 12.12 17.59 13.31
C GLU A 332 12.82 18.74 12.58
N GLN A 333 13.99 18.52 11.97
CA GLN A 333 14.67 19.54 11.18
C GLN A 333 13.89 19.94 9.93
N TYR A 334 13.28 18.99 9.21
CA TYR A 334 12.43 19.30 8.05
C TYR A 334 11.18 20.07 8.47
N ARG A 335 10.56 19.64 9.58
CA ARG A 335 9.43 20.35 10.17
C ARG A 335 9.81 21.76 10.59
N MET A 336 10.93 21.95 11.30
CA MET A 336 11.41 23.28 11.71
C MET A 336 11.69 24.16 10.50
N ASN A 337 12.41 23.66 9.50
CA ASN A 337 12.64 24.38 8.24
C ASN A 337 11.32 24.78 7.56
N PHE A 338 10.32 23.89 7.57
CA PHE A 338 9.00 24.19 7.03
C PHE A 338 8.27 25.27 7.85
N LEU A 339 8.31 25.21 9.18
CA LEU A 339 7.72 26.21 10.07
C LEU A 339 8.33 27.61 9.88
N TYR A 340 9.64 27.71 9.61
CA TYR A 340 10.28 28.95 9.18
C TYR A 340 9.76 29.41 7.81
N LYS A 341 9.72 28.51 6.82
CA LYS A 341 9.22 28.84 5.47
C LYS A 341 7.78 29.36 5.45
N ILE A 342 6.91 28.85 6.32
CA ILE A 342 5.52 29.33 6.43
C ILE A 342 5.35 30.50 7.41
N GLY A 343 6.45 31.02 7.96
CA GLY A 343 6.48 32.22 8.81
C GLY A 343 5.95 32.03 10.23
N LEU A 344 5.68 30.79 10.68
CA LEU A 344 5.22 30.54 12.04
C LEU A 344 6.33 30.75 13.06
N LYS A 345 7.55 30.28 12.77
CA LYS A 345 8.71 30.47 13.66
C LYS A 345 9.16 31.93 13.74
N GLU A 346 9.17 32.65 12.60
CA GLU A 346 9.45 34.08 12.60
C GLU A 346 8.42 34.89 13.41
N ARG A 347 7.16 34.46 13.41
CA ARG A 347 6.10 35.09 14.22
C ARG A 347 6.31 34.85 15.71
N GLU A 348 6.69 33.64 16.11
CA GLU A 348 7.03 33.30 17.50
C GLU A 348 8.20 34.15 18.00
N GLU A 349 9.27 34.27 17.21
CA GLU A 349 10.46 35.09 17.55
C GLU A 349 10.10 36.58 17.70
N LYS A 350 9.35 37.15 16.76
CA LYS A 350 8.88 38.55 16.83
C LYS A 350 7.92 38.80 18.00
N GLN A 351 7.13 37.80 18.41
CA GLN A 351 6.28 37.90 19.60
C GLN A 351 7.10 37.80 20.90
N ALA A 352 8.09 36.91 20.94
CA ALA A 352 9.04 36.79 22.05
C ALA A 352 9.81 38.11 22.26
N GLU A 353 10.37 38.69 21.20
CA GLU A 353 11.06 39.99 21.25
C GLU A 353 10.15 41.12 21.74
N LYS A 354 8.90 41.17 21.28
CA LYS A 354 7.91 42.15 21.77
C LYS A 354 7.61 41.97 23.25
N THR A 355 7.43 40.74 23.74
CA THR A 355 7.19 40.48 25.16
C THR A 355 8.38 40.87 26.05
N VAL A 356 9.61 40.64 25.59
CA VAL A 356 10.85 41.07 26.28
C VAL A 356 10.97 42.60 26.28
N ALA A 357 10.67 43.26 25.16
CA ALA A 357 10.69 44.73 25.05
C ALA A 357 9.64 45.40 25.97
N THR A 358 8.46 44.81 26.15
CA THR A 358 7.46 45.30 27.11
C THR A 358 7.85 45.08 28.57
N ARG A 359 8.59 44.02 28.92
CA ARG A 359 9.13 43.82 30.27
C ARG A 359 10.26 44.79 30.62
N GLY A 360 10.96 45.33 29.62
CA GLY A 360 12.04 46.32 29.79
C GLY A 360 11.56 47.76 30.04
N ARG A 361 10.29 48.09 29.80
CA ARG A 361 9.73 49.41 30.14
C ARG A 361 9.20 49.39 31.57
N LYS A 362 9.95 49.97 32.52
CA LYS A 362 9.38 50.36 33.82
C LYS A 362 8.28 51.39 33.58
N VAL A 363 7.05 51.03 33.92
CA VAL A 363 5.88 51.92 33.88
C VAL A 363 6.19 53.15 34.74
N GLY A 364 6.12 54.35 34.16
CA GLY A 364 6.30 55.62 34.89
C GLY A 364 7.60 56.41 34.65
N MET A 365 8.57 55.90 33.88
CA MET A 365 9.75 56.69 33.49
C MET A 365 9.58 57.32 32.10
N ARG A 366 9.49 58.67 32.05
CA ARG A 366 9.57 59.42 30.79
C ARG A 366 10.99 59.34 30.23
N ASN A 367 11.11 59.19 28.90
CA ASN A 367 12.40 59.28 28.20
C ASN A 367 13.06 60.63 28.50
N PRO A 368 14.38 60.67 28.78
CA PRO A 368 15.08 61.93 28.98
C PRO A 368 15.09 62.71 27.66
N LYS A 369 14.26 63.76 27.60
CA LYS A 369 14.34 64.82 26.59
C LYS A 369 14.57 66.14 27.32
N ARG A 370 15.33 67.03 26.69
CA ARG A 370 15.67 68.35 27.23
C ARG A 370 14.40 69.21 27.24
N ASP A 371 13.93 69.60 28.42
CA ASP A 371 12.75 70.46 28.54
C ASP A 371 13.08 71.90 28.10
N PRO A 372 12.23 72.54 27.25
CA PRO A 372 12.45 73.92 26.85
C PRO A 372 12.06 74.87 28.00
N VAL A 373 13.00 75.74 28.39
CA VAL A 373 12.80 76.77 29.43
C VAL A 373 12.84 78.15 28.77
N GLY A 374 11.79 78.96 28.89
CA GLY A 374 11.87 80.41 28.58
C GLY A 374 10.68 81.07 27.86
N LYS A 375 9.76 81.59 28.69
CA LYS A 375 8.83 82.74 28.59
C LYS A 375 7.99 83.04 27.33
N GLN A 376 6.68 83.02 27.58
CA GLN A 376 5.56 83.63 26.85
C GLN A 376 5.76 85.13 26.60
N ASN A 377 5.47 85.58 25.38
CA ASN A 377 5.05 86.96 25.13
C ASN A 377 3.61 86.93 24.61
N TYR A 378 2.75 87.63 25.36
CA TYR A 378 1.37 87.97 25.04
C TYR A 378 1.33 88.86 23.80
N MET A 379 0.33 88.66 22.94
CA MET A 379 -0.17 89.69 22.02
C MET A 379 -1.69 89.66 22.10
N GLU A 380 -2.23 90.77 22.61
CA GLU A 380 -3.63 91.19 22.53
C GLU A 380 -4.01 91.53 21.09
N GLY A 381 -5.30 91.41 20.77
CA GLY A 381 -5.90 91.83 19.49
C GLY A 381 -7.08 90.96 19.10
#